data_AF-A0A8C3ATH6-F1
#
_entry.id   AF-A0A8C3ATH6-F1
#
_cell.length_a   1.000
_cell.length_b   1.000
_cell.length_c   1.000
_cell.angle_alpha   90.00
_cell.angle_beta   90.00
_cell.angle_gamma   90.00
#
_symmetry.space_group_name_H-M   'P 1'
#
loop_
_entity.id
_entity.type
_entity.pdbx_description
1 polymer ?
#
loop_
_entity_poly.entity_id
_entity_poly.type
_entity_poly.pdbx_seq_one_letter_code
_entity_poly.pdbx_strand_id
1 'polypeptide(L)'
;MFPRNATSRQRPQYPTDSYTPPTPWPTRRHDYNHDYNHHRLAGVNNNRRVFGSFDVPGQVRFPSYEWKPRPASTCPPPVLPPVPPPHKTMTNGRKRQNDEYNPNVVKRQRLEPPLSQAPPLHCPDQEVAWSSRSSSVAGFDSSYPSPCAHIQPQVTAVPKSSNILQVDAKDKLSDQMVELFDACQQKTSDLERKEACRARLQKDIQSIYAVARLYLTGSSMNGLGCRSSDADLCLVLKGNKRTDPIHVLSVLKRFFKSLLYVEMTQLIRAKVPILKFKEKDSDLEFDLNINNTVGIRNTFLLRSYAYADLRIRPMILVVKKWARHHQINDASKGTLSSYTLVLMVLHYLQTLKEPVLPSLQRDYPDCFYPFMDIDMVPEGPKRVPPYISRNQSPLGELLLGFLKYYATDFRWDKQVISVREAKALPKDNSVTWRNKYISVEEPFERNNVARAVHEKIKFDAIKAEFAQSWRILQDKKDLNSILPVGAIINKEVYLIRGSSY
;
A
#
# COMPACT_ATOMS: atom_id res chain seq x y z
N MET A 1 45.55 -20.95 -58.13
CA MET A 1 44.15 -21.41 -58.34
C MET A 1 43.26 -20.17 -58.34
N PHE A 2 42.77 -19.81 -59.53
CA PHE A 2 41.97 -18.61 -59.85
C PHE A 2 40.44 -18.95 -59.83
N PRO A 3 39.51 -17.99 -59.98
CA PRO A 3 38.23 -17.89 -59.25
C PRO A 3 36.98 -17.84 -60.19
N ARG A 4 35.82 -17.44 -59.63
CA ARG A 4 34.57 -16.93 -60.28
C ARG A 4 33.64 -17.93 -61.03
N ASN A 5 32.34 -17.96 -60.69
CA ASN A 5 31.21 -17.36 -61.46
C ASN A 5 29.81 -17.95 -61.16
N ALA A 6 28.80 -17.10 -61.38
CA ALA A 6 27.33 -17.29 -61.38
C ALA A 6 26.84 -18.22 -62.52
N THR A 7 25.66 -18.87 -62.50
CA THR A 7 24.32 -18.30 -62.85
C THR A 7 23.21 -19.39 -62.88
N SER A 8 21.96 -18.94 -62.67
CA SER A 8 20.60 -19.42 -63.02
C SER A 8 20.31 -20.80 -63.67
N ARG A 9 19.20 -21.45 -63.24
CA ARG A 9 18.22 -22.11 -64.14
C ARG A 9 16.83 -22.30 -63.51
N GLN A 10 15.82 -22.26 -64.37
CA GLN A 10 14.38 -22.13 -64.14
C GLN A 10 13.64 -23.42 -63.74
N ARG A 11 12.38 -23.23 -63.33
CA ARG A 11 11.27 -24.18 -63.06
C ARG A 11 11.11 -25.35 -64.05
N PRO A 12 10.43 -26.43 -63.61
CA PRO A 12 9.46 -27.18 -64.42
C PRO A 12 8.00 -26.91 -64.02
N GLN A 13 7.10 -26.99 -65.00
CA GLN A 13 5.65 -26.77 -64.94
C GLN A 13 4.84 -28.07 -64.67
N TYR A 14 3.77 -27.92 -63.87
CA TYR A 14 2.41 -28.53 -63.79
C TYR A 14 2.10 -29.99 -64.23
N PRO A 15 1.09 -30.63 -63.60
CA PRO A 15 -0.29 -30.50 -64.10
C PRO A 15 -1.36 -30.18 -63.03
N THR A 16 -2.43 -29.55 -63.52
CA THR A 16 -3.69 -29.19 -62.87
C THR A 16 -4.60 -30.41 -62.65
N ASP A 17 -5.26 -30.49 -61.49
CA ASP A 17 -6.60 -31.06 -61.38
C ASP A 17 -7.39 -30.46 -60.21
N SER A 18 -8.67 -30.25 -60.50
CA SER A 18 -9.69 -29.49 -59.79
C SER A 18 -10.31 -30.24 -58.62
N TYR A 19 -10.47 -29.61 -57.45
CA TYR A 19 -11.51 -29.98 -56.47
C TYR A 19 -12.08 -28.76 -55.72
N THR A 20 -13.39 -28.80 -55.60
CA THR A 20 -14.38 -27.83 -55.12
C THR A 20 -14.30 -27.51 -53.61
N PRO A 21 -14.73 -26.30 -53.17
CA PRO A 21 -14.81 -25.95 -51.76
C PRO A 21 -16.12 -26.45 -51.09
N PRO A 22 -16.12 -26.76 -49.78
CA PRO A 22 -17.30 -27.28 -49.10
C PRO A 22 -18.31 -26.19 -48.72
N THR A 23 -19.58 -26.60 -48.77
CA THR A 23 -20.82 -25.90 -48.44
C THR A 23 -21.00 -25.59 -46.94
N PRO A 24 -21.75 -24.53 -46.57
CA PRO A 24 -22.08 -24.21 -45.18
C PRO A 24 -23.57 -24.42 -44.84
N TRP A 25 -23.93 -25.21 -43.81
CA TRP A 25 -25.28 -25.22 -43.21
C TRP A 25 -25.26 -25.90 -41.80
N PRO A 26 -26.27 -25.71 -40.90
CA PRO A 26 -27.48 -24.88 -41.03
C PRO A 26 -27.81 -23.95 -39.85
N THR A 27 -28.44 -22.83 -40.18
CA THR A 27 -29.40 -22.09 -39.35
C THR A 27 -30.69 -22.89 -39.13
N ARG A 28 -31.19 -22.93 -37.89
CA ARG A 28 -32.62 -23.18 -37.59
C ARG A 28 -33.27 -21.90 -37.08
N ARG A 29 -34.29 -21.44 -37.81
CA ARG A 29 -35.37 -20.54 -37.37
C ARG A 29 -36.55 -21.39 -36.88
N HIS A 30 -37.39 -20.80 -36.03
CA HIS A 30 -38.85 -20.59 -36.21
C HIS A 30 -39.34 -19.81 -34.97
N ASP A 31 -39.67 -18.51 -35.11
CA ASP A 31 -41.00 -17.91 -35.37
C ASP A 31 -41.88 -17.90 -34.07
N TYR A 32 -42.65 -16.88 -33.68
CA TYR A 32 -43.56 -15.96 -34.40
C TYR A 32 -43.95 -14.73 -33.55
N ASN A 33 -44.47 -13.70 -34.25
CA ASN A 33 -45.39 -12.59 -33.86
C ASN A 33 -44.85 -11.37 -33.09
N HIS A 34 -44.72 -10.18 -33.72
CA HIS A 34 -45.76 -9.18 -34.07
C HIS A 34 -46.50 -8.62 -32.82
N ASP A 35 -46.35 -7.33 -32.48
CA ASP A 35 -47.18 -6.27 -33.10
C ASP A 35 -46.81 -4.84 -32.65
N TYR A 36 -47.24 -3.89 -33.50
CA TYR A 36 -47.16 -2.43 -33.47
C TYR A 36 -47.66 -1.74 -32.18
N ASN A 37 -47.11 -0.57 -31.80
CA ASN A 37 -47.59 0.75 -32.26
C ASN A 37 -47.05 1.95 -31.46
N HIS A 38 -46.95 3.06 -32.18
CA HIS A 38 -46.67 4.42 -31.72
C HIS A 38 -47.64 4.94 -30.65
N HIS A 39 -47.15 5.79 -29.73
CA HIS A 39 -47.74 7.12 -29.50
C HIS A 39 -46.72 8.10 -28.91
N ARG A 40 -46.44 9.16 -29.69
CA ARG A 40 -45.96 10.48 -29.24
C ARG A 40 -47.16 11.27 -28.70
N LEU A 41 -46.92 12.12 -27.70
CA LEU A 41 -47.50 13.47 -27.48
C LEU A 41 -46.56 14.16 -26.44
N ALA A 42 -45.76 15.17 -26.80
CA ALA A 42 -46.05 16.59 -27.01
C ALA A 42 -46.15 17.41 -25.70
N GLY A 43 -45.10 18.24 -25.48
CA GLY A 43 -45.08 19.61 -24.95
C GLY A 43 -45.79 19.98 -23.63
N VAL A 44 -45.10 20.76 -22.78
CA VAL A 44 -45.47 22.14 -22.38
C VAL A 44 -44.51 22.67 -21.29
N ASN A 45 -43.90 23.82 -21.62
CA ASN A 45 -43.41 24.97 -20.85
C ASN A 45 -42.80 24.88 -19.43
N ASN A 46 -41.62 25.51 -19.36
CA ASN A 46 -41.18 26.52 -18.38
C ASN A 46 -42.21 26.95 -17.31
N ASN A 47 -41.84 26.83 -16.04
CA ASN A 47 -42.00 27.95 -15.12
C ASN A 47 -41.05 27.91 -13.92
N ARG A 48 -40.35 29.03 -13.78
CA ARG A 48 -39.54 29.46 -12.64
C ARG A 48 -40.51 29.80 -11.49
N ARG A 49 -40.42 29.11 -10.34
CA ARG A 49 -40.99 29.60 -9.08
C ARG A 49 -40.03 29.36 -7.92
N VAL A 50 -39.75 30.48 -7.25
CA VAL A 50 -39.15 30.64 -5.92
C VAL A 50 -40.23 30.34 -4.86
N PHE A 51 -39.79 30.16 -3.61
CA PHE A 51 -40.51 29.83 -2.35
C PHE A 51 -40.58 28.33 -2.03
N GLY A 52 -40.20 27.86 -0.85
CA GLY A 52 -39.80 28.53 0.38
C GLY A 52 -39.22 27.55 1.40
N SER A 53 -38.65 28.10 2.47
CA SER A 53 -38.09 27.41 3.62
C SER A 53 -38.98 26.26 4.11
N PHE A 54 -38.40 25.07 4.20
CA PHE A 54 -38.85 24.03 5.12
C PHE A 54 -37.78 23.87 6.20
N ASP A 55 -38.08 24.41 7.38
CA ASP A 55 -37.48 24.00 8.63
C ASP A 55 -37.80 22.52 8.85
N VAL A 56 -36.77 21.69 8.90
CA VAL A 56 -36.86 20.33 9.45
C VAL A 56 -36.16 20.32 10.80
N PRO A 57 -36.90 20.10 11.91
CA PRO A 57 -36.32 20.00 13.24
C PRO A 57 -35.63 18.64 13.43
N GLY A 58 -34.50 18.64 14.13
CA GLY A 58 -33.88 17.41 14.64
C GLY A 58 -32.52 17.05 14.02
N GLN A 59 -31.53 17.91 14.27
CA GLN A 59 -30.11 17.59 14.09
C GLN A 59 -29.69 16.51 15.10
N VAL A 60 -29.89 15.23 14.77
CA VAL A 60 -29.37 14.13 15.59
C VAL A 60 -27.86 14.03 15.37
N ARG A 61 -27.11 14.60 16.31
CA ARG A 61 -25.68 14.37 16.50
C ARG A 61 -25.47 12.89 16.86
N PHE A 62 -24.81 12.13 16.00
CA PHE A 62 -24.42 10.75 16.30
C PHE A 62 -23.04 10.71 16.97
N PRO A 63 -22.81 9.80 17.93
CA PRO A 63 -21.71 9.89 18.89
C PRO A 63 -20.35 9.57 18.28
N SER A 64 -19.32 10.23 18.80
CA SER A 64 -17.90 9.90 18.61
C SER A 64 -17.57 8.54 19.24
N TYR A 65 -16.83 7.71 18.52
CA TYR A 65 -16.38 6.39 18.97
C TYR A 65 -15.37 6.52 20.11
N GLU A 66 -15.71 5.97 21.29
CA GLU A 66 -14.83 5.83 22.45
C GLU A 66 -14.45 4.36 22.68
N TRP A 67 -13.15 4.09 22.78
CA TRP A 67 -12.62 2.79 23.19
C TRP A 67 -12.60 2.68 24.73
N LYS A 68 -13.21 1.63 25.31
CA LYS A 68 -13.24 1.38 26.77
C LYS A 68 -12.58 0.03 27.14
N PRO A 69 -11.45 0.00 27.87
CA PRO A 69 -10.94 -1.20 28.52
C PRO A 69 -11.44 -1.34 29.97
N ARG A 70 -11.43 -2.57 30.51
CA ARG A 70 -11.79 -2.89 31.92
C ARG A 70 -10.68 -2.47 32.90
N PRO A 71 -11.01 -2.18 34.18
CA PRO A 71 -10.04 -1.73 35.19
C PRO A 71 -9.04 -2.83 35.57
N ALA A 72 -7.81 -2.41 35.85
CA ALA A 72 -6.70 -3.26 36.25
C ALA A 72 -6.92 -3.85 37.66
N SER A 73 -6.75 -5.16 37.80
CA SER A 73 -6.63 -5.85 39.08
C SER A 73 -5.27 -5.52 39.71
N THR A 74 -5.26 -5.01 40.93
CA THR A 74 -4.08 -4.73 41.75
C THR A 74 -3.32 -6.02 42.10
N CYS A 75 -2.08 -6.15 41.64
CA CYS A 75 -1.07 -7.05 42.21
C CYS A 75 0.17 -6.24 42.57
N PRO A 76 0.78 -6.44 43.77
CA PRO A 76 1.94 -5.67 44.19
C PRO A 76 3.23 -6.12 43.46
N PRO A 77 4.24 -5.24 43.33
CA PRO A 77 5.46 -5.53 42.57
C PRO A 77 6.42 -6.47 43.31
N PRO A 78 7.28 -7.22 42.59
CA PRO A 78 8.24 -8.14 43.19
C PRO A 78 9.47 -7.39 43.76
N VAL A 79 9.97 -7.89 44.90
CA VAL A 79 11.20 -7.44 45.57
C VAL A 79 12.43 -8.01 44.83
N LEU A 80 13.39 -7.16 44.46
CA LEU A 80 14.68 -7.56 43.86
C LEU A 80 15.74 -7.82 44.95
N PRO A 81 16.61 -8.84 44.81
CA PRO A 81 17.72 -9.09 45.74
C PRO A 81 18.96 -8.21 45.44
N PRO A 82 19.87 -8.01 46.40
CA PRO A 82 20.99 -7.06 46.29
C PRO A 82 22.15 -7.58 45.43
N VAL A 83 22.87 -6.63 44.82
CA VAL A 83 24.03 -6.81 43.92
C VAL A 83 25.34 -6.95 44.73
N PRO A 84 26.25 -7.91 44.44
CA PRO A 84 27.56 -8.02 45.09
C PRO A 84 28.65 -7.14 44.41
N PRO A 85 29.75 -6.81 45.14
CA PRO A 85 30.76 -5.83 44.70
C PRO A 85 31.80 -6.41 43.70
N PRO A 86 32.62 -5.56 43.05
CA PRO A 86 33.42 -5.96 41.89
C PRO A 86 34.76 -6.62 42.29
N HIS A 87 35.09 -7.74 41.64
CA HIS A 87 36.39 -8.39 41.79
C HIS A 87 37.34 -8.08 40.62
N LYS A 88 38.61 -7.88 41.00
CA LYS A 88 39.77 -7.49 40.20
C LYS A 88 40.21 -8.59 39.22
N THR A 89 40.67 -8.16 38.05
CA THR A 89 41.41 -8.93 37.06
C THR A 89 42.77 -9.37 37.60
N MET A 90 43.10 -10.66 37.45
CA MET A 90 44.49 -11.13 37.32
C MET A 90 44.59 -12.34 36.39
N THR A 91 45.65 -12.27 35.60
CA THR A 91 46.19 -13.22 34.63
C THR A 91 46.68 -14.51 35.28
N ASN A 92 46.52 -15.66 34.61
CA ASN A 92 47.60 -16.63 34.38
C ASN A 92 47.15 -17.77 33.46
N GLY A 93 48.00 -18.10 32.50
CA GLY A 93 47.81 -19.22 31.59
C GLY A 93 48.25 -20.56 32.18
N ARG A 94 47.80 -21.65 31.53
CA ARG A 94 48.55 -22.91 31.41
C ARG A 94 47.98 -23.79 30.29
N LYS A 95 48.93 -24.37 29.54
CA LYS A 95 48.86 -25.33 28.43
C LYS A 95 48.10 -26.62 28.74
N ARG A 96 47.58 -27.28 27.68
CA ARG A 96 47.59 -28.74 27.36
C ARG A 96 47.12 -28.89 25.88
N GLN A 97 48.01 -29.15 24.89
CA GLN A 97 48.32 -30.43 24.20
C GLN A 97 47.05 -31.21 23.75
N ASN A 98 46.69 -31.25 22.45
CA ASN A 98 47.09 -32.19 21.34
C ASN A 98 46.77 -33.67 21.69
N ASP A 99 46.14 -34.52 20.86
CA ASP A 99 46.03 -34.66 19.39
C ASP A 99 44.72 -35.39 19.00
N GLU A 100 44.18 -35.12 17.81
CA GLU A 100 43.92 -36.16 16.78
C GLU A 100 43.49 -35.53 15.43
N TYR A 101 44.02 -36.11 14.37
CA TYR A 101 44.23 -35.57 13.02
C TYR A 101 43.46 -36.41 11.99
N ASN A 102 42.77 -35.81 11.02
CA ASN A 102 42.78 -36.21 9.60
C ASN A 102 41.96 -35.26 8.69
N PRO A 103 42.19 -35.22 7.36
CA PRO A 103 42.36 -33.97 6.64
C PRO A 103 41.28 -33.80 5.56
N ASN A 104 41.08 -32.58 5.08
CA ASN A 104 40.91 -32.30 3.65
C ASN A 104 41.06 -30.80 3.41
N VAL A 105 42.08 -30.49 2.63
CA VAL A 105 42.58 -29.16 2.27
C VAL A 105 41.84 -28.65 1.04
N VAL A 106 41.37 -27.40 1.06
CA VAL A 106 41.52 -26.48 -0.09
C VAL A 106 41.72 -25.04 0.42
N LYS A 107 42.91 -24.49 0.14
CA LYS A 107 43.36 -23.10 0.32
C LYS A 107 42.60 -22.13 -0.59
N ARG A 108 42.28 -20.92 -0.10
CA ARG A 108 42.47 -19.66 -0.87
C ARG A 108 42.92 -18.51 0.04
N GLN A 109 44.00 -17.87 -0.39
CA GLN A 109 44.72 -16.77 0.27
C GLN A 109 43.96 -15.44 0.19
N ARG A 110 44.15 -14.62 1.23
CA ARG A 110 43.76 -13.22 1.36
C ARG A 110 44.98 -12.35 1.01
N LEU A 111 44.79 -11.37 0.14
CA LEU A 111 45.77 -10.32 -0.16
C LEU A 111 45.24 -8.99 0.38
N GLU A 112 46.03 -8.30 1.20
CA GLU A 112 45.86 -6.89 1.54
C GLU A 112 46.87 -6.04 0.75
N PRO A 113 46.55 -4.75 0.49
CA PRO A 113 47.56 -3.75 0.14
C PRO A 113 47.73 -2.65 1.21
N PRO A 114 48.84 -1.89 1.17
CA PRO A 114 49.47 -1.33 2.37
C PRO A 114 49.16 0.14 2.66
N LEU A 115 49.45 0.51 3.91
CA LEU A 115 49.57 1.86 4.47
C LEU A 115 50.69 2.68 3.78
N SER A 116 50.47 3.98 3.62
CA SER A 116 51.51 4.98 3.29
C SER A 116 51.33 6.23 4.17
N GLN A 117 52.45 6.76 4.66
CA GLN A 117 52.59 7.84 5.64
C GLN A 117 52.98 9.19 5.00
N ALA A 118 52.50 10.26 5.66
CA ALA A 118 53.05 11.63 5.83
C ALA A 118 53.04 12.63 4.64
N PRO A 119 53.19 13.98 4.82
CA PRO A 119 53.30 14.84 6.04
C PRO A 119 52.34 16.10 6.03
N PRO A 120 52.41 17.02 7.02
CA PRO A 120 51.40 18.09 7.26
C PRO A 120 51.86 19.49 6.84
N LEU A 121 50.96 20.39 6.40
CA LEU A 121 51.24 21.83 6.31
C LEU A 121 49.97 22.71 6.42
N HIS A 122 50.02 23.60 7.42
CA HIS A 122 49.62 25.02 7.45
C HIS A 122 48.21 25.50 7.06
N CYS A 123 47.57 26.14 8.05
CA CYS A 123 46.58 27.20 7.92
C CYS A 123 47.29 28.58 7.91
N PRO A 124 46.67 29.62 7.33
CA PRO A 124 46.31 30.77 8.17
C PRO A 124 44.92 31.37 7.91
N ASP A 125 44.53 32.18 8.89
CA ASP A 125 43.25 32.79 9.21
C ASP A 125 42.64 33.78 8.19
N GLN A 126 41.31 33.93 8.20
CA GLN A 126 40.68 35.23 8.47
C GLN A 126 39.20 35.13 8.88
N GLU A 127 38.85 36.03 9.79
CA GLU A 127 37.66 36.26 10.63
C GLU A 127 36.33 36.46 9.84
N VAL A 128 35.10 36.40 10.41
CA VAL A 128 34.54 37.26 11.48
C VAL A 128 33.26 36.65 12.12
N ALA A 129 33.26 36.62 13.47
CA ALA A 129 32.19 36.73 14.50
C ALA A 129 30.85 35.96 14.34
N TRP A 130 30.20 35.41 15.39
CA TRP A 130 29.82 36.04 16.67
C TRP A 130 29.62 35.01 17.82
N SER A 131 29.94 35.48 19.04
CA SER A 131 29.56 35.14 20.42
C SER A 131 28.51 34.03 20.68
N SER A 132 28.59 33.19 21.71
CA SER A 132 28.71 33.55 23.15
C SER A 132 29.04 32.33 24.03
N ARG A 133 29.73 32.57 25.15
CA ARG A 133 30.03 31.58 26.20
C ARG A 133 28.93 31.45 27.25
N SER A 134 28.75 30.20 27.64
CA SER A 134 28.18 29.59 28.85
C SER A 134 28.16 30.41 30.15
N SER A 135 27.05 30.26 30.89
CA SER A 135 27.03 30.30 32.35
C SER A 135 26.38 29.02 32.92
N SER A 136 27.01 28.51 33.97
CA SER A 136 26.70 27.38 34.85
C SER A 136 25.42 27.50 35.66
N VAL A 137 24.74 26.37 35.96
CA VAL A 137 23.89 26.23 37.17
C VAL A 137 23.97 24.80 37.72
N ALA A 138 24.21 24.69 39.03
CA ALA A 138 24.17 23.49 39.88
C ALA A 138 22.72 23.16 40.33
N GLY A 139 22.46 21.89 40.67
CA GLY A 139 21.13 21.36 40.94
C GLY A 139 20.52 21.67 42.32
N PHE A 140 19.23 21.34 42.47
CA PHE A 140 18.69 20.41 43.46
C PHE A 140 17.18 20.18 43.25
N ASP A 141 16.80 18.90 43.30
CA ASP A 141 15.59 18.24 43.78
C ASP A 141 14.14 18.51 43.34
N SER A 142 13.48 17.35 43.20
CA SER A 142 12.09 17.00 43.50
C SER A 142 10.98 17.41 42.53
N SER A 143 10.61 16.44 41.68
CA SER A 143 9.27 15.82 41.58
C SER A 143 8.98 15.39 40.14
N TYR A 144 9.32 14.14 39.80
CA TYR A 144 8.85 13.51 38.57
C TYR A 144 7.37 13.10 38.76
N PRO A 145 6.43 13.58 37.92
CA PRO A 145 5.12 12.94 37.86
C PRO A 145 5.29 11.58 37.19
N SER A 146 4.76 10.55 37.84
CA SER A 146 4.64 9.19 37.32
C SER A 146 3.93 9.17 35.95
N PRO A 147 4.33 8.32 34.99
CA PRO A 147 3.62 8.17 33.73
C PRO A 147 2.51 7.13 33.90
N CYS A 148 1.31 7.57 34.31
CA CYS A 148 0.11 6.75 34.15
C CYS A 148 -1.13 7.65 34.11
N ALA A 149 -1.42 8.18 32.93
CA ALA A 149 -2.75 8.64 32.58
C ALA A 149 -3.10 8.03 31.22
N HIS A 150 -4.12 7.18 31.25
CA HIS A 150 -4.72 6.48 30.13
C HIS A 150 -5.10 7.46 29.01
N ILE A 151 -4.41 7.36 27.87
CA ILE A 151 -4.76 8.15 26.67
C ILE A 151 -5.72 7.31 25.82
N GLN A 152 -6.98 7.75 25.79
CA GLN A 152 -8.02 7.24 24.91
C GLN A 152 -7.71 7.58 23.44
N PRO A 153 -7.92 6.67 22.48
CA PRO A 153 -7.92 7.01 21.06
C PRO A 153 -9.22 7.76 20.70
N GLN A 154 -9.16 9.09 20.71
CA GLN A 154 -10.18 9.92 20.06
C GLN A 154 -9.96 9.87 18.54
N VAL A 155 -10.97 9.36 17.83
CA VAL A 155 -11.05 9.35 16.36
C VAL A 155 -11.66 10.68 15.93
N THR A 156 -10.88 11.52 15.24
CA THR A 156 -11.42 12.73 14.62
C THR A 156 -12.43 12.34 13.52
N ALA A 157 -13.59 12.99 13.55
CA ALA A 157 -14.70 12.71 12.65
C ALA A 157 -14.29 12.74 11.17
N VAL A 158 -14.77 11.76 10.43
CA VAL A 158 -14.76 11.73 8.96
C VAL A 158 -15.41 13.02 8.46
N PRO A 159 -14.73 13.87 7.66
CA PRO A 159 -15.41 14.96 6.98
C PRO A 159 -16.49 14.35 6.09
N LYS A 160 -17.72 14.87 6.12
CA LYS A 160 -18.77 14.50 5.16
C LYS A 160 -18.29 14.87 3.75
N SER A 161 -17.62 13.94 3.06
CA SER A 161 -16.78 14.23 1.89
C SER A 161 -17.49 14.12 0.55
N SER A 162 -18.63 13.43 0.49
CA SER A 162 -19.33 13.15 -0.78
C SER A 162 -19.91 14.41 -1.41
N ASN A 163 -20.48 15.33 -0.60
CA ASN A 163 -21.12 16.54 -1.14
C ASN A 163 -20.13 17.59 -1.65
N ILE A 164 -18.86 17.59 -1.22
CA ILE A 164 -17.88 18.60 -1.64
C ILE A 164 -17.19 18.17 -2.94
N LEU A 165 -16.87 16.88 -3.10
CA LEU A 165 -16.24 16.36 -4.31
C LEU A 165 -17.14 16.50 -5.56
N GLN A 166 -18.47 16.35 -5.41
CA GLN A 166 -19.41 16.60 -6.49
C GLN A 166 -19.48 18.07 -6.92
N VAL A 167 -19.21 19.02 -6.02
CA VAL A 167 -19.22 20.46 -6.34
C VAL A 167 -17.96 20.89 -7.11
N ASP A 168 -16.86 20.12 -7.02
CA ASP A 168 -15.58 20.40 -7.69
C ASP A 168 -15.35 19.58 -8.98
N ALA A 169 -16.26 18.67 -9.34
CA ALA A 169 -16.16 17.93 -10.59
C ALA A 169 -16.59 18.81 -11.77
N LYS A 170 -15.59 19.40 -12.45
CA LYS A 170 -15.78 20.39 -13.52
C LYS A 170 -15.91 19.77 -14.91
N ASP A 171 -15.72 18.45 -15.02
CA ASP A 171 -15.67 17.73 -16.28
C ASP A 171 -16.17 16.28 -16.13
N LYS A 172 -16.69 15.73 -17.23
CA LYS A 172 -17.27 14.38 -17.29
C LYS A 172 -16.35 13.29 -16.75
N LEU A 173 -15.04 13.38 -17.01
CA LEU A 173 -14.09 12.37 -16.55
C LEU A 173 -13.95 12.44 -15.02
N SER A 174 -13.82 13.64 -14.46
CA SER A 174 -13.84 13.85 -13.01
C SER A 174 -15.13 13.33 -12.36
N ASP A 175 -16.29 13.60 -12.96
CA ASP A 175 -17.60 13.11 -12.46
C ASP A 175 -17.62 11.58 -12.37
N GLN A 176 -17.21 10.88 -13.43
CA GLN A 176 -17.18 9.42 -13.46
C GLN A 176 -16.19 8.83 -12.44
N MET A 177 -15.08 9.53 -12.17
CA MET A 177 -14.13 9.12 -11.13
C MET A 177 -14.74 9.24 -9.73
N VAL A 178 -15.48 10.32 -9.45
CA VAL A 178 -16.16 10.53 -8.17
C VAL A 178 -17.31 9.54 -8.00
N GLU A 179 -18.11 9.32 -9.03
CA GLU A 179 -19.21 8.33 -9.03
C GLU A 179 -18.68 6.92 -8.70
N LEU A 180 -17.63 6.49 -9.41
CA LEU A 180 -16.99 5.20 -9.15
C LEU A 180 -16.47 5.11 -7.71
N PHE A 181 -15.84 6.18 -7.22
CA PHE A 181 -15.33 6.26 -5.86
C PHE A 181 -16.45 6.13 -4.83
N ASP A 182 -17.55 6.85 -4.97
CA ASP A 182 -18.66 6.84 -4.02
C ASP A 182 -19.37 5.48 -3.94
N ALA A 183 -19.50 4.81 -5.09
CA ALA A 183 -20.04 3.45 -5.16
C ALA A 183 -19.11 2.42 -4.50
N CYS A 184 -17.79 2.54 -4.71
CA CYS A 184 -16.83 1.50 -4.33
C CYS A 184 -16.20 1.68 -2.94
N GLN A 185 -16.14 2.91 -2.40
CA GLN A 185 -15.40 3.18 -1.17
C GLN A 185 -15.94 2.36 0.02
N GLN A 186 -15.02 1.86 0.84
CA GLN A 186 -15.35 1.17 2.09
C GLN A 186 -16.26 2.05 2.95
N LYS A 187 -17.38 1.50 3.41
CA LYS A 187 -18.33 2.16 4.30
C LYS A 187 -17.99 1.88 5.77
N THR A 188 -18.58 2.67 6.67
CA THR A 188 -18.41 2.47 8.12
C THR A 188 -18.81 1.07 8.55
N SER A 189 -19.94 0.56 8.05
CA SER A 189 -20.43 -0.80 8.31
C SER A 189 -19.42 -1.89 7.92
N ASP A 190 -18.73 -1.70 6.79
CA ASP A 190 -17.74 -2.66 6.30
C ASP A 190 -16.54 -2.70 7.27
N LEU A 191 -16.09 -1.54 7.76
CA LEU A 191 -15.01 -1.44 8.74
C LEU A 191 -15.40 -1.97 10.12
N GLU A 192 -16.62 -1.70 10.58
CA GLU A 192 -17.15 -2.19 11.87
C GLU A 192 -17.17 -3.71 11.92
N ARG A 193 -17.61 -4.38 10.85
CA ARG A 193 -17.59 -5.85 10.75
C ARG A 193 -16.15 -6.40 10.84
N LYS A 194 -15.21 -5.79 10.12
CA LYS A 194 -13.79 -6.18 10.16
C LYS A 194 -13.19 -6.01 11.56
N GLU A 195 -13.49 -4.90 12.23
CA GLU A 195 -13.00 -4.60 13.57
C GLU A 195 -13.63 -5.53 14.62
N ALA A 196 -14.91 -5.85 14.50
CA ALA A 196 -15.57 -6.83 15.37
C ALA A 196 -14.90 -8.21 15.28
N CYS A 197 -14.61 -8.69 14.06
CA CYS A 197 -13.88 -9.93 13.85
C CYS A 197 -12.46 -9.87 14.43
N ARG A 198 -11.70 -8.78 14.17
CA ARG A 198 -10.37 -8.56 14.75
C ARG A 198 -10.41 -8.60 16.28
N ALA A 199 -11.39 -7.93 16.90
CA ALA A 199 -11.52 -7.87 18.36
C ALA A 199 -11.84 -9.23 18.98
N ARG A 200 -12.69 -10.04 18.33
CA ARG A 200 -12.97 -11.43 18.72
C ARG A 200 -11.70 -12.28 18.60
N LEU A 201 -11.04 -12.23 17.44
CA LEU A 201 -9.84 -13.01 17.16
C LEU A 201 -8.67 -12.65 18.09
N GLN A 202 -8.53 -11.38 18.47
CA GLN A 202 -7.55 -10.93 19.46
C GLN A 202 -7.72 -11.67 20.79
N LYS A 203 -8.95 -11.79 21.31
CA LYS A 203 -9.22 -12.49 22.57
C LYS A 203 -8.87 -13.97 22.47
N ASP A 204 -9.25 -14.60 21.36
CA ASP A 204 -8.98 -16.02 21.13
C ASP A 204 -7.48 -16.29 21.02
N ILE A 205 -6.74 -15.47 20.26
CA ILE A 205 -5.27 -15.61 20.14
C ILE A 205 -4.57 -15.37 21.48
N GLN A 206 -5.06 -14.46 22.32
CA GLN A 206 -4.49 -14.19 23.64
C GLN A 206 -4.57 -15.38 24.61
N SER A 207 -5.47 -16.35 24.37
CA SER A 207 -5.49 -17.61 25.13
C SER A 207 -4.26 -18.50 24.89
N ILE A 208 -3.59 -18.33 23.73
CA ILE A 208 -2.36 -19.05 23.36
C ILE A 208 -1.14 -18.17 23.60
N TYR A 209 -1.25 -16.89 23.23
CA TYR A 209 -0.17 -15.92 23.30
C TYR A 209 -0.63 -14.70 24.10
N ALA A 210 -0.52 -14.74 25.43
CA ALA A 210 -1.04 -13.66 26.31
C ALA A 210 -0.50 -12.26 25.96
N VAL A 211 0.73 -12.17 25.44
CA VAL A 211 1.40 -10.91 25.03
C VAL A 211 1.04 -10.44 23.61
N ALA A 212 0.13 -11.13 22.94
CA ALA A 212 -0.30 -10.83 21.58
C ALA A 212 -1.06 -9.51 21.47
N ARG A 213 -0.73 -8.75 20.42
CA ARG A 213 -1.50 -7.59 19.96
C ARG A 213 -1.81 -7.73 18.48
N LEU A 214 -3.10 -7.78 18.13
CA LEU A 214 -3.59 -7.91 16.77
C LEU A 214 -4.06 -6.56 16.22
N TYR A 215 -3.43 -6.10 15.14
CA TYR A 215 -3.74 -4.84 14.48
C TYR A 215 -4.43 -5.09 13.15
N LEU A 216 -5.49 -4.33 12.88
CA LEU A 216 -6.03 -4.18 11.52
C LEU A 216 -5.13 -3.21 10.75
N THR A 217 -4.77 -3.58 9.54
CA THR A 217 -3.77 -2.88 8.72
C THR A 217 -4.24 -2.77 7.27
N GLY A 218 -3.37 -2.25 6.40
CA GLY A 218 -3.59 -2.25 4.96
C GLY A 218 -4.80 -1.42 4.55
N SER A 219 -5.52 -1.91 3.54
CA SER A 219 -6.61 -1.15 2.89
C SER A 219 -7.76 -0.80 3.85
N SER A 220 -7.96 -1.63 4.87
CA SER A 220 -9.02 -1.44 5.86
C SER A 220 -8.80 -0.19 6.72
N MET A 221 -7.54 0.14 7.02
CA MET A 221 -7.17 1.22 7.94
C MET A 221 -6.42 2.38 7.28
N ASN A 222 -5.90 2.23 6.06
CA ASN A 222 -5.18 3.31 5.37
C ASN A 222 -6.09 4.32 4.63
N GLY A 223 -7.42 4.16 4.67
CA GLY A 223 -8.38 5.05 4.00
C GLY A 223 -8.58 4.79 2.50
N LEU A 224 -7.96 3.74 1.96
CA LEU A 224 -7.95 3.37 0.53
C LEU A 224 -8.64 2.01 0.26
N GLY A 225 -9.46 1.56 1.20
CA GLY A 225 -10.28 0.35 1.12
C GLY A 225 -11.51 0.54 0.25
N CYS A 226 -11.90 -0.54 -0.41
CA CYS A 226 -13.20 -0.69 -1.08
C CYS A 226 -14.10 -1.64 -0.29
N ARG A 227 -15.39 -1.68 -0.63
CA ARG A 227 -16.37 -2.58 -0.01
C ARG A 227 -15.95 -4.05 -0.06
N SER A 228 -15.45 -4.47 -1.21
CA SER A 228 -14.95 -5.83 -1.48
C SER A 228 -13.48 -6.07 -1.10
N SER A 229 -12.87 -5.21 -0.26
CA SER A 229 -11.46 -5.39 0.11
C SER A 229 -11.30 -6.33 1.30
N ASP A 230 -10.34 -7.24 1.19
CA ASP A 230 -9.87 -8.12 2.27
C ASP A 230 -9.40 -7.30 3.49
N ALA A 231 -9.33 -7.98 4.64
CA ALA A 231 -8.82 -7.42 5.89
C ALA A 231 -7.40 -7.92 6.20
N ASP A 232 -6.42 -7.02 6.13
CA ASP A 232 -5.04 -7.33 6.49
C ASP A 232 -4.84 -7.25 8.00
N LEU A 233 -4.36 -8.32 8.62
CA LEU A 233 -4.07 -8.41 10.05
C LEU A 233 -2.58 -8.57 10.32
N CYS A 234 -2.07 -7.87 11.33
CA CYS A 234 -0.71 -8.03 11.83
C CYS A 234 -0.75 -8.44 13.31
N LEU A 235 -0.27 -9.65 13.63
CA LEU A 235 -0.08 -10.08 15.00
C LEU A 235 1.33 -9.71 15.47
N VAL A 236 1.40 -8.87 16.50
CA VAL A 236 2.65 -8.49 17.16
C VAL A 236 2.78 -9.28 18.45
N LEU A 237 3.84 -10.06 18.56
CA LEU A 237 4.21 -10.79 19.78
C LEU A 237 5.37 -10.06 20.45
N LYS A 238 5.11 -9.34 21.55
CA LYS A 238 6.16 -8.63 22.30
C LYS A 238 7.00 -9.63 23.11
N GLY A 239 8.33 -9.64 22.94
CA GLY A 239 9.24 -10.50 23.71
C GLY A 239 10.66 -10.59 23.14
N ASN A 240 11.62 -11.06 23.94
CA ASN A 240 13.06 -11.08 23.60
C ASN A 240 13.45 -12.20 22.61
N LYS A 241 12.60 -13.20 22.38
CA LYS A 241 12.88 -14.29 21.43
C LYS A 241 12.23 -13.96 20.09
N ARG A 242 13.03 -13.94 19.02
CA ARG A 242 12.50 -13.91 17.65
C ARG A 242 11.71 -15.19 17.41
N THR A 243 10.39 -15.07 17.34
CA THR A 243 9.50 -16.17 16.98
C THR A 243 9.54 -16.38 15.46
N ASP A 244 9.71 -17.62 15.01
CA ASP A 244 9.54 -17.96 13.59
C ASP A 244 8.07 -17.72 13.17
N PRO A 245 7.81 -16.79 12.23
CA PRO A 245 6.45 -16.51 11.75
C PRO A 245 5.74 -17.77 11.23
N ILE A 246 6.44 -18.68 10.56
CA ILE A 246 5.81 -19.89 9.99
C ILE A 246 5.35 -20.82 11.09
N HIS A 247 6.16 -21.01 12.13
CA HIS A 247 5.78 -21.78 13.30
C HIS A 247 4.54 -21.21 13.98
N VAL A 248 4.53 -19.90 14.28
CA VAL A 248 3.38 -19.22 14.92
C VAL A 248 2.13 -19.37 14.07
N LEU A 249 2.20 -19.09 12.76
CA LEU A 249 1.04 -19.24 11.86
C LEU A 249 0.57 -20.69 11.75
N SER A 250 1.46 -21.68 11.86
CA SER A 250 1.09 -23.10 11.85
C SER A 250 0.32 -23.49 13.11
N VAL A 251 0.73 -22.98 14.28
CA VAL A 251 -0.01 -23.13 15.55
C VAL A 251 -1.38 -22.48 15.43
N LEU A 252 -1.44 -21.23 14.95
CA LEU A 252 -2.70 -20.51 14.77
C LEU A 252 -3.62 -21.18 13.75
N LYS A 253 -3.09 -21.71 12.64
CA LYS A 253 -3.88 -22.46 11.66
C LYS A 253 -4.57 -23.66 12.29
N ARG A 254 -3.89 -24.40 13.17
CA ARG A 254 -4.49 -25.54 13.89
C ARG A 254 -5.56 -25.06 14.87
N PHE A 255 -5.30 -23.98 15.59
CA PHE A 255 -6.26 -23.38 16.51
C PHE A 255 -7.50 -22.83 15.80
N PHE A 256 -7.36 -22.18 14.64
CA PHE A 256 -8.50 -21.61 13.91
C PHE A 256 -9.50 -22.69 13.46
N LYS A 257 -9.07 -23.95 13.32
CA LYS A 257 -9.99 -25.07 13.05
C LYS A 257 -10.98 -25.34 14.19
N SER A 258 -10.67 -24.94 15.43
CA SER A 258 -11.62 -25.06 16.55
C SER A 258 -12.54 -23.84 16.70
N LEU A 259 -12.34 -22.77 15.91
CA LEU A 259 -13.17 -21.56 15.96
C LEU A 259 -14.35 -21.71 15.00
N LEU A 260 -15.57 -21.78 15.53
CA LEU A 260 -16.79 -22.03 14.73
C LEU A 260 -17.10 -20.95 13.68
N TYR A 261 -16.53 -19.76 13.83
CA TYR A 261 -16.74 -18.61 12.96
C TYR A 261 -15.63 -18.42 11.90
N VAL A 262 -14.63 -19.30 11.87
CA VAL A 262 -13.51 -19.23 10.91
C VAL A 262 -13.57 -20.41 9.95
N GLU A 263 -13.43 -20.14 8.66
CA GLU A 263 -13.35 -21.14 7.61
C GLU A 263 -12.18 -20.89 6.64
N MET A 264 -11.97 -21.82 5.71
CA MET A 264 -11.04 -21.69 4.57
C MET A 264 -9.60 -21.30 4.96
N THR A 265 -9.06 -21.88 6.04
CA THR A 265 -7.71 -21.55 6.52
C THR A 265 -6.59 -22.09 5.60
N GLN A 266 -5.78 -21.22 5.01
CA GLN A 266 -4.65 -21.55 4.14
C GLN A 266 -3.37 -20.82 4.56
N LEU A 267 -2.28 -21.58 4.76
CA LEU A 267 -0.96 -20.99 5.03
C LEU A 267 -0.20 -20.82 3.71
N ILE A 268 0.13 -19.58 3.36
CA ILE A 268 0.91 -19.21 2.18
C ILE A 268 2.34 -18.92 2.60
N ARG A 269 3.29 -19.67 2.05
CA ARG A 269 4.73 -19.50 2.28
C ARG A 269 5.33 -18.58 1.23
N ALA A 270 5.35 -17.28 1.53
CA ALA A 270 6.04 -16.24 0.74
C ALA A 270 7.11 -15.55 1.60
N LYS A 271 7.79 -14.51 1.07
CA LYS A 271 8.77 -13.72 1.86
C LYS A 271 8.17 -13.20 3.16
N VAL A 272 6.90 -12.77 3.12
CA VAL A 272 6.09 -12.53 4.32
C VAL A 272 5.06 -13.66 4.35
N PRO A 273 5.21 -14.66 5.24
CA PRO A 273 4.21 -15.72 5.38
C PRO A 273 2.86 -15.15 5.83
N ILE A 274 1.78 -15.66 5.24
CA ILE A 274 0.41 -15.21 5.51
C ILE A 274 -0.47 -16.43 5.79
N LEU A 275 -1.28 -16.37 6.84
CA LEU A 275 -2.41 -17.26 7.06
C LEU A 275 -3.68 -16.57 6.53
N LYS A 276 -4.16 -17.04 5.38
CA LYS A 276 -5.45 -16.64 4.83
C LYS A 276 -6.57 -17.42 5.52
N PHE A 277 -7.68 -16.75 5.80
CA PHE A 277 -8.90 -17.38 6.29
C PHE A 277 -10.10 -16.49 6.00
N LYS A 278 -11.30 -17.02 6.22
CA LYS A 278 -12.55 -16.31 5.96
C LYS A 278 -13.45 -16.39 7.18
N GLU A 279 -14.20 -15.33 7.46
CA GLU A 279 -15.28 -15.39 8.44
C GLU A 279 -16.46 -16.19 7.86
N LYS A 280 -16.93 -17.19 8.62
CA LYS A 280 -18.03 -18.06 8.20
C LYS A 280 -19.31 -17.25 8.01
N ASP A 281 -20.11 -17.62 7.01
CA ASP A 281 -21.40 -16.97 6.67
C ASP A 281 -21.28 -15.47 6.35
N SER A 282 -20.06 -15.03 6.02
CA SER A 282 -19.68 -13.65 5.72
C SER A 282 -18.91 -13.62 4.40
N ASP A 283 -18.78 -12.45 3.79
CA ASP A 283 -17.94 -12.21 2.61
C ASP A 283 -16.52 -11.74 2.97
N LEU A 284 -16.19 -11.68 4.27
CA LEU A 284 -14.93 -11.13 4.76
C LEU A 284 -13.80 -12.16 4.76
N GLU A 285 -12.82 -11.91 3.91
CA GLU A 285 -11.53 -12.61 3.89
C GLU A 285 -10.47 -11.84 4.69
N PHE A 286 -9.57 -12.58 5.33
CA PHE A 286 -8.52 -12.04 6.20
C PHE A 286 -7.16 -12.63 5.86
N ASP A 287 -6.15 -11.75 5.83
CA ASP A 287 -4.74 -12.10 5.62
C ASP A 287 -3.94 -11.79 6.89
N LEU A 288 -3.57 -12.83 7.66
CA LEU A 288 -2.82 -12.68 8.91
C LEU A 288 -1.32 -12.92 8.72
N ASN A 289 -0.51 -11.92 9.09
CA ASN A 289 0.95 -12.04 9.18
C ASN A 289 1.44 -11.85 10.63
N ILE A 290 2.69 -12.22 10.89
CA ILE A 290 3.33 -12.12 12.22
C ILE A 290 4.46 -11.09 12.18
N ASN A 291 4.46 -10.14 13.10
CA ASN A 291 5.52 -9.15 13.33
C ASN A 291 5.94 -8.33 12.08
N ASN A 292 5.10 -8.24 11.05
CA ASN A 292 5.33 -7.36 9.90
C ASN A 292 5.00 -5.89 10.25
N THR A 293 5.72 -5.34 11.22
CA THR A 293 5.43 -4.05 11.85
C THR A 293 5.55 -2.86 10.89
N VAL A 294 6.35 -2.97 9.83
CA VAL A 294 6.40 -1.98 8.74
C VAL A 294 5.04 -1.80 8.07
N GLY A 295 4.24 -2.87 7.96
CA GLY A 295 2.88 -2.81 7.43
C GLY A 295 1.96 -1.92 8.28
N ILE A 296 2.13 -1.93 9.60
CA ILE A 296 1.39 -1.05 10.52
C ILE A 296 1.81 0.41 10.28
N ARG A 297 3.12 0.68 10.21
CA ARG A 297 3.65 2.04 9.95
C ARG A 297 3.16 2.62 8.62
N ASN A 298 3.26 1.83 7.56
CA ASN A 298 2.77 2.20 6.23
C ASN A 298 1.27 2.48 6.21
N THR A 299 0.49 1.71 6.96
CA THR A 299 -0.96 1.91 7.04
C THR A 299 -1.28 3.33 7.50
N PHE A 300 -0.61 3.83 8.54
CA PHE A 300 -0.85 5.16 9.09
C PHE A 300 -0.17 6.28 8.29
N LEU A 301 0.98 6.03 7.66
CA LEU A 301 1.57 6.95 6.68
C LEU A 301 0.63 7.16 5.49
N LEU A 302 0.16 6.08 4.88
CA LEU A 302 -0.78 6.12 3.76
C LEU A 302 -2.13 6.72 4.16
N ARG A 303 -2.60 6.46 5.39
CA ARG A 303 -3.80 7.12 5.94
C ARG A 303 -3.64 8.63 5.95
N SER A 304 -2.48 9.11 6.40
CA SER A 304 -2.19 10.54 6.46
C SER A 304 -2.24 11.17 5.07
N TYR A 305 -1.64 10.51 4.06
CA TYR A 305 -1.74 10.95 2.67
C TYR A 305 -3.18 10.86 2.13
N ALA A 306 -3.91 9.79 2.41
CA ALA A 306 -5.26 9.59 1.90
C ALA A 306 -6.23 10.70 2.32
N TYR A 307 -6.02 11.32 3.48
CA TYR A 307 -6.86 12.42 3.97
C TYR A 307 -6.21 13.81 3.84
N ALA A 308 -5.05 13.92 3.19
CA ALA A 308 -4.35 15.20 3.01
C ALA A 308 -5.00 16.09 1.95
N ASP A 309 -5.61 15.51 0.91
CA ASP A 309 -6.33 16.21 -0.16
C ASP A 309 -7.48 15.32 -0.66
N LEU A 310 -8.65 15.92 -0.92
CA LEU A 310 -9.88 15.21 -1.29
C LEU A 310 -9.73 14.39 -2.59
N ARG A 311 -8.82 14.79 -3.49
CA ARG A 311 -8.60 14.15 -4.79
C ARG A 311 -7.85 12.82 -4.69
N ILE A 312 -7.16 12.55 -3.58
CA ILE A 312 -6.24 11.41 -3.46
C ILE A 312 -6.96 10.08 -3.45
N ARG A 313 -8.02 9.95 -2.65
CA ARG A 313 -8.75 8.67 -2.51
C ARG A 313 -9.47 8.26 -3.81
N PRO A 314 -10.22 9.16 -4.49
CA PRO A 314 -10.79 8.84 -5.82
C PRO A 314 -9.71 8.48 -6.84
N MET A 315 -8.63 9.25 -6.92
CA MET A 315 -7.52 9.01 -7.84
C MET A 315 -6.92 7.60 -7.65
N ILE A 316 -6.57 7.24 -6.41
CA ILE A 316 -6.00 5.92 -6.10
C ILE A 316 -6.99 4.80 -6.38
N LEU A 317 -8.28 4.97 -6.05
CA LEU A 317 -9.30 3.96 -6.29
C LEU A 317 -9.44 3.66 -7.79
N VAL A 318 -9.55 4.71 -8.61
CA VAL A 318 -9.66 4.58 -10.07
C VAL A 318 -8.43 3.89 -10.63
N VAL A 319 -7.21 4.30 -10.23
CA VAL A 319 -5.96 3.67 -10.69
C VAL A 319 -5.89 2.20 -10.28
N LYS A 320 -6.32 1.84 -9.06
CA LYS A 320 -6.35 0.43 -8.61
C LYS A 320 -7.34 -0.40 -9.44
N LYS A 321 -8.53 0.13 -9.73
CA LYS A 321 -9.57 -0.55 -10.53
C LYS A 321 -9.13 -0.69 -12.00
N TRP A 322 -8.57 0.37 -12.58
CA TRP A 322 -7.94 0.38 -13.91
C TRP A 322 -6.85 -0.69 -14.02
N ALA A 323 -5.86 -0.67 -13.13
CA ALA A 323 -4.76 -1.61 -13.17
C ALA A 323 -5.22 -3.08 -12.96
N ARG A 324 -6.26 -3.30 -12.16
CA ARG A 324 -6.86 -4.64 -11.99
C ARG A 324 -7.62 -5.09 -13.24
N HIS A 325 -8.37 -4.20 -13.88
CA HIS A 325 -9.09 -4.49 -15.12
C HIS A 325 -8.14 -4.92 -16.25
N HIS A 326 -6.99 -4.23 -16.37
CA HIS A 326 -5.94 -4.54 -17.35
C HIS A 326 -4.93 -5.59 -16.88
N GLN A 327 -5.22 -6.30 -15.77
CA GLN A 327 -4.42 -7.43 -15.29
C GLN A 327 -2.96 -7.10 -14.93
N ILE A 328 -2.67 -5.83 -14.61
CA ILE A 328 -1.35 -5.33 -14.19
C ILE A 328 -1.26 -5.05 -12.68
N ASN A 329 -2.24 -5.49 -11.89
CA ASN A 329 -2.31 -5.34 -10.42
C ASN A 329 -2.44 -6.71 -9.70
N ASP A 330 -1.42 -7.56 -9.83
CA ASP A 330 -1.31 -8.85 -9.14
C ASP A 330 0.17 -9.27 -8.98
N ALA A 331 0.76 -8.95 -7.83
CA ALA A 331 2.15 -9.27 -7.54
C ALA A 331 2.46 -10.78 -7.54
N SER A 332 1.45 -11.64 -7.30
CA SER A 332 1.64 -13.09 -7.39
C SER A 332 1.83 -13.58 -8.83
N LYS A 333 1.35 -12.79 -9.82
CA LYS A 333 1.50 -13.03 -11.26
C LYS A 333 2.61 -12.19 -11.91
N GLY A 334 3.50 -11.64 -11.10
CA GLY A 334 4.66 -10.86 -11.55
C GLY A 334 4.33 -9.44 -12.03
N THR A 335 3.17 -8.88 -11.66
CA THR A 335 2.80 -7.48 -11.98
C THR A 335 2.83 -6.59 -10.73
N LEU A 336 2.28 -5.38 -10.80
CA LEU A 336 2.37 -4.41 -9.70
C LEU A 336 1.52 -4.87 -8.52
N SER A 337 1.98 -4.62 -7.28
CA SER A 337 1.11 -4.72 -6.12
C SER A 337 0.25 -3.46 -5.98
N SER A 338 -0.89 -3.57 -5.30
CA SER A 338 -1.70 -2.40 -4.96
C SER A 338 -0.91 -1.38 -4.13
N TYR A 339 0.00 -1.82 -3.25
CA TYR A 339 0.89 -0.91 -2.52
C TYR A 339 1.84 -0.15 -3.45
N THR A 340 2.43 -0.83 -4.44
CA THR A 340 3.30 -0.19 -5.45
C THR A 340 2.54 0.89 -6.22
N LEU A 341 1.32 0.59 -6.69
CA LEU A 341 0.47 1.55 -7.39
C LEU A 341 0.14 2.78 -6.53
N VAL A 342 -0.18 2.57 -5.25
CA VAL A 342 -0.43 3.68 -4.31
C VAL A 342 0.80 4.59 -4.23
N LEU A 343 2.00 4.04 -4.02
CA LEU A 343 3.22 4.85 -3.96
C LEU A 343 3.51 5.57 -5.28
N MET A 344 3.24 4.94 -6.43
CA MET A 344 3.37 5.58 -7.74
C MET A 344 2.42 6.77 -7.91
N VAL A 345 1.17 6.67 -7.45
CA VAL A 345 0.22 7.80 -7.47
C VAL A 345 0.68 8.91 -6.55
N LEU A 346 1.08 8.59 -5.30
CA LEU A 346 1.57 9.59 -4.35
C LEU A 346 2.79 10.33 -4.90
N HIS A 347 3.76 9.60 -5.46
CA HIS A 347 4.95 10.18 -6.09
C HIS A 347 4.60 11.13 -7.23
N TYR A 348 3.68 10.74 -8.12
CA TYR A 348 3.25 11.60 -9.21
C TYR A 348 2.68 12.91 -8.66
N LEU A 349 1.77 12.83 -7.68
CA LEU A 349 1.15 13.99 -7.04
C LEU A 349 2.16 14.89 -6.28
N GLN A 350 3.22 14.30 -5.74
CA GLN A 350 4.32 15.00 -5.06
C GLN A 350 5.29 15.71 -6.02
N THR A 351 5.40 15.24 -7.26
CA THR A 351 6.41 15.71 -8.24
C THR A 351 5.82 16.60 -9.34
N LEU A 352 4.55 16.96 -9.23
CA LEU A 352 3.94 18.02 -10.04
C LEU A 352 4.64 19.36 -9.80
N LYS A 353 4.58 20.25 -10.80
CA LYS A 353 5.13 21.62 -10.70
C LYS A 353 4.58 22.35 -9.46
N GLU A 354 3.26 22.26 -9.27
CA GLU A 354 2.59 22.61 -8.02
C GLU A 354 2.20 21.28 -7.34
N PRO A 355 2.89 20.86 -6.27
CA PRO A 355 2.62 19.58 -5.62
C PRO A 355 1.25 19.54 -4.94
N VAL A 356 0.49 18.48 -5.23
CA VAL A 356 -0.75 18.17 -4.52
C VAL A 356 -0.46 17.61 -3.14
N LEU A 357 0.73 17.03 -2.95
CA LEU A 357 1.15 16.39 -1.70
C LEU A 357 2.56 16.82 -1.28
N PRO A 358 2.82 17.00 0.03
CA PRO A 358 4.16 17.20 0.58
C PRO A 358 4.89 15.87 0.80
N SER A 359 6.08 15.89 1.41
CA SER A 359 6.68 14.68 2.00
C SER A 359 6.44 14.68 3.50
N LEU A 360 5.50 13.86 3.97
CA LEU A 360 5.17 13.78 5.40
C LEU A 360 6.34 13.32 6.28
N GLN A 361 7.17 12.41 5.78
CA GLN A 361 8.31 11.90 6.55
C GLN A 361 9.49 12.87 6.59
N ARG A 362 9.65 13.71 5.56
CA ARG A 362 10.68 14.76 5.55
C ARG A 362 10.24 15.95 6.39
N ASP A 363 8.97 16.33 6.26
CA ASP A 363 8.45 17.56 6.84
C ASP A 363 8.04 17.34 8.32
N TYR A 364 7.68 16.11 8.71
CA TYR A 364 7.30 15.72 10.08
C TYR A 364 7.96 14.40 10.53
N PRO A 365 9.29 14.33 10.63
CA PRO A 365 10.02 13.08 10.91
C PRO A 365 9.63 12.44 12.24
N ASP A 366 9.34 13.23 13.28
CA ASP A 366 8.94 12.72 14.61
C ASP A 366 7.56 12.04 14.60
N CYS A 367 6.69 12.40 13.66
CA CYS A 367 5.36 11.79 13.50
C CYS A 367 5.44 10.42 12.80
N PHE A 368 6.50 10.17 12.04
CA PHE A 368 6.69 8.97 11.24
C PHE A 368 8.05 8.30 11.51
N TYR A 369 8.54 8.42 12.75
CA TYR A 369 9.82 7.88 13.14
C TYR A 369 9.85 6.34 13.00
N PRO A 370 10.80 5.75 12.25
CA PRO A 370 10.82 4.30 11.96
C PRO A 370 10.93 3.39 13.18
N PHE A 371 11.41 3.90 14.31
CA PHE A 371 11.59 3.14 15.55
C PHE A 371 10.58 3.50 16.65
N MET A 372 9.56 4.32 16.33
CA MET A 372 8.47 4.64 17.26
C MET A 372 7.78 3.35 17.73
N ASP A 373 7.42 3.25 19.01
CA ASP A 373 6.64 2.10 19.51
C ASP A 373 5.37 1.92 18.65
N ILE A 374 5.06 0.67 18.32
CA ILE A 374 3.97 0.32 17.41
C ILE A 374 2.60 0.81 17.93
N ASP A 375 2.42 0.86 19.25
CA ASP A 375 1.20 1.36 19.87
C ASP A 375 1.05 2.88 19.74
N MET A 376 2.15 3.60 19.49
CA MET A 376 2.17 5.06 19.32
C MET A 376 2.07 5.49 17.85
N VAL A 377 2.24 4.58 16.89
CA VAL A 377 2.15 4.86 15.44
C VAL A 377 0.82 5.53 15.06
N PRO A 378 -0.36 5.13 15.58
CA PRO A 378 -1.63 5.81 15.26
C PRO A 378 -1.71 7.27 15.74
N GLU A 379 -0.91 7.64 16.75
CA GLU A 379 -0.93 8.98 17.37
C GLU A 379 -0.05 9.98 16.62
N GLY A 380 0.99 9.51 15.92
CA GLY A 380 1.88 10.36 15.12
C GLY A 380 1.15 11.27 14.13
N PRO A 381 0.32 10.71 13.23
CA PRO A 381 -0.45 11.47 12.24
C PRO A 381 -1.33 12.59 12.80
N LYS A 382 -1.81 12.48 14.04
CA LYS A 382 -2.70 13.49 14.64
C LYS A 382 -2.03 14.84 14.86
N ARG A 383 -0.69 14.86 14.89
CA ARG A 383 0.12 16.09 15.05
C ARG A 383 0.48 16.75 13.72
N VAL A 384 0.14 16.12 12.59
CA VAL A 384 0.41 16.68 11.27
C VAL A 384 -0.68 17.71 10.94
N PRO A 385 -0.33 18.98 10.69
CA PRO A 385 -1.31 19.97 10.29
C PRO A 385 -1.85 19.69 8.87
N PRO A 386 -3.06 20.17 8.53
CA PRO A 386 -3.59 20.05 7.18
C PRO A 386 -2.66 20.68 6.13
N TYR A 387 -2.44 20.00 5.02
CA TYR A 387 -1.72 20.54 3.88
C TYR A 387 -2.70 21.24 2.93
N ILE A 388 -2.36 22.46 2.50
CA ILE A 388 -3.17 23.22 1.54
C ILE A 388 -2.45 23.20 0.19
N SER A 389 -2.92 22.36 -0.72
CA SER A 389 -2.41 22.29 -2.09
C SER A 389 -2.71 23.59 -2.85
N ARG A 390 -1.69 24.16 -3.51
CA ARG A 390 -1.87 25.25 -4.49
C ARG A 390 -2.36 24.75 -5.85
N ASN A 391 -2.14 23.47 -6.14
CA ASN A 391 -2.59 22.84 -7.37
C ASN A 391 -4.12 22.76 -7.42
N GLN A 392 -4.70 23.27 -8.52
CA GLN A 392 -6.14 23.31 -8.79
C GLN A 392 -6.59 22.37 -9.92
N SER A 393 -5.72 21.47 -10.39
CA SER A 393 -6.07 20.54 -11.47
C SER A 393 -7.20 19.61 -11.03
N PRO A 394 -8.25 19.44 -11.86
CA PRO A 394 -9.34 18.51 -11.59
C PRO A 394 -8.87 17.05 -11.67
N LEU A 395 -9.68 16.14 -11.11
CA LEU A 395 -9.35 14.71 -11.04
C LEU A 395 -9.04 14.09 -12.40
N GLY A 396 -9.83 14.41 -13.43
CA GLY A 396 -9.64 13.90 -14.78
C GLY A 396 -8.31 14.32 -15.40
N GLU A 397 -7.87 15.57 -15.16
CA GLU A 397 -6.55 16.04 -15.59
C GLU A 397 -5.42 15.33 -14.85
N LEU A 398 -5.56 15.13 -13.54
CA LEU A 398 -4.57 14.40 -12.74
C LEU A 398 -4.45 12.95 -13.19
N LEU A 399 -5.56 12.26 -13.49
CA LEU A 399 -5.54 10.90 -14.04
C LEU A 399 -4.83 10.84 -15.39
N LEU A 400 -5.18 11.75 -16.30
CA LEU A 400 -4.54 11.82 -17.61
C LEU A 400 -3.04 12.10 -17.50
N GLY A 401 -2.65 13.03 -16.62
CA GLY A 401 -1.27 13.38 -16.37
C GLY A 401 -0.48 12.25 -15.70
N PHE A 402 -1.09 11.48 -14.79
CA PHE A 402 -0.49 10.28 -14.21
C PHE A 402 -0.17 9.23 -15.27
N LEU A 403 -1.14 8.94 -16.16
CA LEU A 403 -0.94 7.97 -17.24
C LEU A 403 0.17 8.45 -18.19
N LYS A 404 0.15 9.73 -18.58
CA LYS A 404 1.20 10.34 -19.41
C LYS A 404 2.58 10.24 -18.76
N TYR A 405 2.67 10.60 -17.48
CA TYR A 405 3.92 10.65 -16.74
C TYR A 405 4.63 9.30 -16.76
N TYR A 406 3.92 8.22 -16.46
CA TYR A 406 4.51 6.88 -16.46
C TYR A 406 4.63 6.25 -17.86
N ALA A 407 3.86 6.73 -18.84
CA ALA A 407 4.00 6.31 -20.24
C ALA A 407 5.24 6.93 -20.93
N THR A 408 5.57 8.19 -20.61
CA THR A 408 6.50 8.99 -21.43
C THR A 408 7.60 9.70 -20.64
N ASP A 409 7.31 10.24 -19.46
CA ASP A 409 8.22 11.16 -18.77
C ASP A 409 9.15 10.43 -17.79
N PHE A 410 8.64 9.46 -17.02
CA PHE A 410 9.40 8.75 -15.99
C PHE A 410 10.42 7.77 -16.59
N ARG A 411 11.68 7.89 -16.16
CA ARG A 411 12.79 7.08 -16.66
C ARG A 411 13.02 5.84 -15.80
N TRP A 412 12.28 4.77 -16.09
CA TRP A 412 12.35 3.46 -15.39
C TRP A 412 13.77 2.88 -15.25
N ASP A 413 14.62 3.13 -16.26
CA ASP A 413 16.01 2.69 -16.31
C ASP A 413 16.95 3.50 -15.41
N LYS A 414 16.60 4.76 -15.11
CA LYS A 414 17.48 5.74 -14.46
C LYS A 414 16.99 6.23 -13.11
N GLN A 415 15.74 5.99 -12.75
CA GLN A 415 15.10 6.61 -11.58
C GLN A 415 14.48 5.59 -10.62
N VAL A 416 14.43 5.98 -9.34
CA VAL A 416 13.75 5.30 -8.25
C VAL A 416 12.66 6.22 -7.71
N ILE A 417 11.44 5.70 -7.60
CA ILE A 417 10.32 6.42 -6.99
C ILE A 417 10.54 6.47 -5.47
N SER A 418 10.59 7.66 -4.88
CA SER A 418 10.67 7.84 -3.42
C SER A 418 9.61 8.82 -2.92
N VAL A 419 8.57 8.26 -2.30
CA VAL A 419 7.53 9.04 -1.62
C VAL A 419 8.08 9.73 -0.37
N ARG A 420 9.06 9.10 0.30
CA ARG A 420 9.76 9.64 1.46
C ARG A 420 10.53 10.93 1.12
N GLU A 421 11.12 11.01 -0.07
CA GLU A 421 11.82 12.21 -0.52
C GLU A 421 10.93 13.15 -1.36
N ALA A 422 9.70 12.73 -1.69
CA ALA A 422 8.84 13.40 -2.67
C ALA A 422 9.58 13.68 -4.00
N LYS A 423 10.41 12.72 -4.45
CA LYS A 423 11.34 12.89 -5.59
C LYS A 423 11.53 11.60 -6.37
N ALA A 424 11.90 11.76 -7.64
CA ALA A 424 12.48 10.69 -8.45
C ALA A 424 14.00 10.69 -8.23
N LEU A 425 14.50 9.76 -7.43
CA LEU A 425 15.92 9.66 -7.10
C LEU A 425 16.69 9.01 -8.27
N PRO A 426 17.98 9.34 -8.49
CA PRO A 426 18.79 8.61 -9.44
C PRO A 426 18.97 7.16 -8.99
N LYS A 427 18.89 6.24 -9.95
CA LYS A 427 19.08 4.82 -9.72
C LYS A 427 20.56 4.49 -9.70
N ASP A 428 21.06 4.09 -8.53
CA ASP A 428 22.42 3.63 -8.37
C ASP A 428 22.58 2.13 -8.73
N ASN A 429 23.82 1.64 -8.68
CA ASN A 429 24.16 0.24 -8.98
C ASN A 429 24.13 -0.68 -7.74
N SER A 430 23.44 -0.29 -6.67
CA SER A 430 23.31 -1.10 -5.46
C SER A 430 22.54 -2.39 -5.73
N VAL A 431 22.73 -3.38 -4.86
CA VAL A 431 22.03 -4.67 -4.93
C VAL A 431 20.51 -4.52 -4.92
N THR A 432 19.99 -3.46 -4.30
CA THR A 432 18.56 -3.16 -4.21
C THR A 432 17.94 -2.81 -5.56
N TRP A 433 18.64 -2.01 -6.37
CA TRP A 433 18.08 -1.43 -7.61
C TRP A 433 18.65 -2.04 -8.88
N ARG A 434 19.86 -2.61 -8.84
CA ARG A 434 20.49 -3.24 -10.01
C ARG A 434 19.58 -4.33 -10.58
N ASN A 435 19.49 -4.37 -11.91
CA ASN A 435 18.70 -5.35 -12.67
C ASN A 435 17.20 -5.37 -12.34
N LYS A 436 16.64 -4.30 -11.75
CA LYS A 436 15.20 -4.16 -11.52
C LYS A 436 14.55 -3.34 -12.63
N TYR A 437 13.45 -3.82 -13.19
CA TYR A 437 12.71 -3.07 -14.22
C TYR A 437 11.98 -1.86 -13.64
N ILE A 438 11.36 -2.04 -12.48
CA ILE A 438 10.65 -0.98 -11.76
C ILE A 438 11.27 -0.84 -10.37
N SER A 439 11.58 0.39 -9.96
CA SER A 439 12.23 0.70 -8.69
C SER A 439 11.39 1.67 -7.88
N VAL A 440 10.78 1.18 -6.80
CA VAL A 440 9.95 1.98 -5.89
C VAL A 440 10.44 1.75 -4.47
N GLU A 441 10.92 2.81 -3.84
CA GLU A 441 11.46 2.80 -2.48
C GLU A 441 10.34 2.62 -1.45
N GLU A 442 10.52 1.62 -0.59
CA GLU A 442 9.72 1.42 0.62
C GLU A 442 10.04 2.55 1.63
N PRO A 443 9.06 3.37 2.07
CA PRO A 443 9.35 4.61 2.79
C PRO A 443 10.00 4.45 4.17
N PHE A 444 10.01 3.26 4.79
CA PHE A 444 10.67 3.00 6.08
C PHE A 444 11.91 2.12 5.94
N GLU A 445 11.83 1.04 5.16
CA GLU A 445 12.89 0.03 5.03
C GLU A 445 13.81 0.23 3.81
N ARG A 446 13.47 1.15 2.90
CA ARG A 446 14.24 1.49 1.69
C ARG A 446 14.53 0.30 0.76
N ASN A 447 13.69 -0.73 0.81
CA ASN A 447 13.72 -1.86 -0.12
C ASN A 447 12.87 -1.56 -1.37
N ASN A 448 12.92 -2.43 -2.39
CA ASN A 448 12.09 -2.28 -3.58
C ASN A 448 10.73 -2.99 -3.44
N VAL A 449 9.64 -2.23 -3.41
CA VAL A 449 8.28 -2.80 -3.31
C VAL A 449 7.79 -3.40 -4.63
N ALA A 450 8.36 -2.99 -5.76
CA ALA A 450 8.00 -3.45 -7.11
C ALA A 450 8.78 -4.71 -7.55
N ARG A 451 9.45 -5.40 -6.62
CA ARG A 451 10.30 -6.59 -6.87
C ARG A 451 9.62 -7.76 -7.59
N ALA A 452 8.28 -7.83 -7.56
CA ALA A 452 7.51 -8.84 -8.28
C ALA A 452 7.60 -8.68 -9.80
N VAL A 453 7.86 -7.47 -10.30
CA VAL A 453 8.04 -7.20 -11.72
C VAL A 453 9.49 -7.51 -12.11
N HIS A 454 9.77 -8.80 -12.28
CA HIS A 454 11.11 -9.33 -12.61
C HIS A 454 11.21 -9.93 -14.02
N GLU A 455 10.10 -10.02 -14.75
CA GLU A 455 10.05 -10.50 -16.13
C GLU A 455 9.93 -9.33 -17.11
N LYS A 456 10.73 -9.36 -18.18
CA LYS A 456 10.70 -8.32 -19.22
C LYS A 456 9.32 -8.21 -19.86
N ILE A 457 8.66 -9.34 -20.14
CA ILE A 457 7.32 -9.38 -20.75
C ILE A 457 6.29 -8.66 -19.87
N LYS A 458 6.34 -8.87 -18.54
CA LYS A 458 5.45 -8.20 -17.59
C LYS A 458 5.72 -6.71 -17.53
N PHE A 459 6.99 -6.31 -17.51
CA PHE A 459 7.39 -4.91 -17.54
C PHE A 459 6.92 -4.20 -18.83
N ASP A 460 7.14 -4.83 -19.98
CA ASP A 460 6.72 -4.29 -21.28
C ASP A 460 5.19 -4.16 -21.36
N ALA A 461 4.45 -5.15 -20.86
CA ALA A 461 2.99 -5.10 -20.78
C ALA A 461 2.49 -3.94 -19.89
N ILE A 462 3.11 -3.72 -18.73
CA ILE A 462 2.79 -2.57 -17.86
C ILE A 462 3.01 -1.26 -18.62
N LYS A 463 4.18 -1.09 -19.26
CA LYS A 463 4.48 0.13 -20.03
C LYS A 463 3.52 0.35 -21.20
N ALA A 464 3.20 -0.71 -21.93
CA ALA A 464 2.26 -0.66 -23.04
C ALA A 464 0.88 -0.22 -22.57
N GLU A 465 0.40 -0.74 -21.44
CA GLU A 465 -0.90 -0.39 -20.88
C GLU A 465 -0.97 1.08 -20.45
N PHE A 466 0.06 1.61 -19.75
CA PHE A 466 0.15 3.04 -19.44
C PHE A 466 0.05 3.90 -20.71
N ALA A 467 0.79 3.54 -21.76
CA ALA A 467 0.81 4.30 -23.02
C ALA A 467 -0.51 4.21 -23.80
N GLN A 468 -1.12 3.02 -23.86
CA GLN A 468 -2.39 2.80 -24.53
C GLN A 468 -3.53 3.52 -23.81
N SER A 469 -3.65 3.33 -22.50
CA SER A 469 -4.67 3.99 -21.70
C SER A 469 -4.51 5.52 -21.72
N TRP A 470 -3.28 6.05 -21.69
CA TRP A 470 -3.06 7.49 -21.88
C TRP A 470 -3.60 8.00 -23.21
N ARG A 471 -3.27 7.34 -24.34
CA ARG A 471 -3.74 7.75 -25.67
C ARG A 471 -5.26 7.72 -25.80
N ILE A 472 -5.87 6.62 -25.35
CA ILE A 472 -7.33 6.44 -25.42
C ILE A 472 -8.04 7.50 -24.56
N LEU A 473 -7.57 7.71 -23.33
CA LEU A 473 -8.18 8.68 -22.43
C LEU A 473 -7.94 10.12 -22.87
N GLN A 474 -6.80 10.41 -23.51
CA GLN A 474 -6.50 11.73 -24.07
C GLN A 474 -7.50 12.11 -25.17
N ASP A 475 -7.85 11.17 -26.03
CA ASP A 475 -8.80 11.35 -27.13
C ASP A 475 -10.25 11.41 -26.63
N LYS A 476 -10.67 10.39 -25.85
CA LYS A 476 -12.09 10.20 -25.52
C LYS A 476 -12.58 10.99 -24.30
N LYS A 477 -11.69 11.34 -23.36
CA LYS A 477 -12.04 12.00 -22.08
C LYS A 477 -13.21 11.33 -21.34
N ASP A 478 -13.28 10.00 -21.41
CA ASP A 478 -14.35 9.20 -20.81
C ASP A 478 -13.73 8.02 -20.08
N LEU A 479 -14.03 7.85 -18.79
CA LEU A 479 -13.47 6.76 -17.99
C LEU A 479 -13.87 5.38 -18.53
N ASN A 480 -15.07 5.26 -19.13
CA ASN A 480 -15.53 4.01 -19.76
C ASN A 480 -14.65 3.55 -20.92
N SER A 481 -13.84 4.43 -21.48
CA SER A 481 -12.91 4.07 -22.56
C SER A 481 -11.72 3.21 -22.11
N ILE A 482 -11.38 3.24 -20.82
CA ILE A 482 -10.25 2.49 -20.25
C ILE A 482 -10.65 1.63 -19.04
N LEU A 483 -11.89 1.75 -18.56
CA LEU A 483 -12.39 1.05 -17.39
C LEU A 483 -13.92 0.95 -17.45
N PRO A 484 -14.56 -0.23 -17.47
CA PRO A 484 -16.01 -0.34 -17.57
C PRO A 484 -16.71 0.08 -16.26
N VAL A 485 -16.93 1.39 -16.08
CA VAL A 485 -17.41 2.00 -14.83
C VAL A 485 -18.75 1.42 -14.40
N GLY A 486 -19.74 1.41 -15.29
CA GLY A 486 -21.08 0.91 -14.98
C GLY A 486 -21.10 -0.56 -14.54
N ALA A 487 -20.30 -1.41 -15.19
CA ALA A 487 -20.19 -2.81 -14.82
C ALA A 487 -19.57 -3.00 -13.43
N ILE A 488 -18.57 -2.18 -13.07
CA ILE A 488 -17.92 -2.24 -11.76
C ILE A 488 -18.88 -1.77 -10.66
N ILE A 489 -19.58 -0.65 -10.88
CA ILE A 489 -20.57 -0.13 -9.92
C ILE A 489 -21.66 -1.17 -9.68
N ASN A 490 -22.22 -1.74 -10.75
CA ASN A 490 -23.25 -2.77 -10.63
C ASN A 490 -22.74 -3.96 -9.80
N LYS A 491 -21.53 -4.45 -10.08
CA LYS A 491 -20.94 -5.56 -9.32
C LYS A 491 -20.81 -5.27 -7.82
N GLU A 492 -20.36 -4.07 -7.45
CA GLU A 492 -20.24 -3.68 -6.03
C GLU A 492 -21.61 -3.56 -5.35
N VAL A 493 -22.64 -3.10 -6.06
CA VAL A 493 -24.02 -3.04 -5.55
C VAL A 493 -24.61 -4.44 -5.33
N TYR A 494 -24.38 -5.38 -6.27
CA TYR A 494 -24.90 -6.75 -6.17
C TYR A 494 -24.24 -7.57 -5.06
N LEU A 495 -22.92 -7.40 -4.84
CA LEU A 495 -22.21 -8.08 -3.75
C LEU A 495 -22.81 -7.78 -2.37
N ILE A 496 -23.41 -6.58 -2.18
CA ILE A 496 -24.07 -6.19 -0.93
C ILE A 496 -25.44 -6.86 -0.78
N ARG A 497 -26.19 -7.03 -1.87
CA ARG A 497 -27.56 -7.59 -1.83
C ARG A 497 -27.59 -9.12 -1.72
N GLY A 498 -26.53 -9.79 -2.17
CA GLY A 498 -26.41 -11.25 -2.11
C GLY A 498 -26.15 -11.83 -0.70
N SER A 499 -25.87 -10.98 0.30
CA SER A 499 -25.59 -11.40 1.68
C SER A 499 -26.78 -11.19 2.65
N SER A 500 -27.99 -10.92 2.13
CA SER A 500 -29.20 -10.66 2.93
C SER A 500 -30.31 -11.70 2.74
N TYR A 501 -29.97 -12.91 2.26
CA TYR A 501 -30.92 -14.03 2.13
C TYR A 501 -30.47 -15.25 2.92
#